data_AF-A0A5E7YZJ6-F1
#
_entry.id   AF-A0A5E7YZJ6-F1
#
_cell.length_a   1.000
_cell.length_b   1.000
_cell.length_c   1.000
_cell.angle_alpha   90.00
_cell.angle_beta   90.00
_cell.angle_gamma   90.00
#
_symmetry.space_group_name_H-M   'P 1'
#
loop_
_entity.id
_entity.type
_entity.pdbx_description
1 polymer ?
#
loop_
_entity_poly.entity_id
_entity_poly.type
_entity_poly.pdbx_seq_one_letter_code
_entity_poly.pdbx_strand_id
1 'polypeptide(L)'
;MSMDNPCTVQAPRPRLGAFAAVLLVGVGIGTGIGLTVANAEPATAPQAAPAARPNSGKAPPQTVTWYAANPKARAQVELACLDDPGSLRKNPDCINAHQAAVTVALREARSRTGTLNPASTDFWRNDPEARANKINLCRIAPQTQYCDVAKRSLQIEANAARR
;
A
#
# COMPACT_ATOMS: atom_id res chain seq x y z
N MET A 1 -1.16 -29.00 -19.88
CA MET A 1 -1.51 -27.59 -19.59
C MET A 1 -1.43 -27.40 -18.09
N SER A 2 -0.24 -27.07 -17.58
CA SER A 2 -0.02 -26.59 -16.21
C SER A 2 0.37 -25.12 -16.32
N MET A 3 -0.40 -24.27 -15.65
CA MET A 3 -0.09 -22.85 -15.46
C MET A 3 0.47 -22.72 -14.05
N ASP A 4 1.80 -22.75 -13.95
CA ASP A 4 2.51 -22.37 -12.74
C ASP A 4 2.67 -20.85 -12.71
N ASN A 5 2.19 -20.26 -11.62
CA ASN A 5 2.10 -18.83 -11.38
C ASN A 5 3.07 -18.47 -10.26
N PRO A 6 4.19 -17.74 -10.49
CA PRO A 6 5.01 -17.26 -9.41
C PRO A 6 4.80 -15.75 -9.19
N CYS A 7 3.78 -15.39 -8.39
CA CYS A 7 3.81 -14.15 -7.61
C CYS A 7 4.74 -14.35 -6.42
N THR A 8 6.05 -14.31 -6.64
CA THR A 8 7.04 -14.30 -5.56
C THR A 8 7.34 -12.86 -5.20
N VAL A 9 6.72 -12.37 -4.13
CA VAL A 9 7.04 -11.08 -3.51
C VAL A 9 8.42 -11.21 -2.86
N GLN A 10 9.40 -10.50 -3.41
CA GLN A 10 10.76 -10.47 -2.92
C GLN A 10 10.85 -9.54 -1.70
N ALA A 11 11.00 -10.10 -0.52
CA ALA A 11 11.19 -9.34 0.72
C ALA A 11 12.55 -8.60 0.71
N PRO A 12 12.62 -7.35 1.21
CA PRO A 12 13.88 -6.63 1.35
C PRO A 12 14.75 -7.27 2.44
N ARG A 13 16.02 -7.52 2.10
CA ARG A 13 17.04 -8.05 3.02
C ARG A 13 17.32 -7.05 4.16
N PRO A 14 17.33 -7.46 5.43
CA PRO A 14 17.86 -6.62 6.49
C PRO A 14 19.38 -6.47 6.30
N ARG A 15 19.83 -5.22 6.20
CA ARG A 15 21.26 -4.89 6.27
C ARG A 15 21.75 -5.26 7.67
N LEU A 16 22.66 -6.24 7.75
CA LEU A 16 23.44 -6.51 8.94
C LEU A 16 24.24 -5.25 9.31
N GLY A 17 23.72 -4.47 10.26
CA GLY A 17 24.49 -3.51 11.01
C GLY A 17 25.34 -4.27 12.02
N ALA A 18 26.64 -4.00 12.01
CA ALA A 18 27.66 -4.65 12.81
C ALA A 18 27.30 -4.70 14.31
N PHE A 19 27.25 -5.91 14.86
CA PHE A 19 27.30 -6.12 16.30
C PHE A 19 28.71 -5.78 16.79
N ALA A 20 28.88 -4.59 17.36
CA ALA A 20 30.05 -4.30 18.19
C ALA A 20 29.85 -5.01 19.54
N ALA A 21 30.41 -6.22 19.64
CA ALA A 21 30.55 -6.96 20.88
C ALA A 21 31.53 -6.21 21.79
N VAL A 22 31.00 -5.52 22.81
CA VAL A 22 31.81 -5.03 23.93
C VAL A 22 32.08 -6.21 24.85
N LEU A 23 33.30 -6.73 24.75
CA LEU A 23 33.90 -7.66 25.70
C LEU A 23 34.07 -6.97 27.06
N LEU A 24 33.19 -7.28 28.01
CA LEU A 24 33.49 -7.07 29.42
C LEU A 24 34.14 -8.34 29.98
N VAL A 25 35.45 -8.24 30.17
CA VAL A 25 36.25 -9.18 30.95
C VAL A 25 35.87 -8.99 32.42
N GLY A 26 35.21 -10.00 33.00
CA GLY A 26 34.91 -10.09 34.42
C GLY A 26 35.31 -11.47 34.93
N VAL A 27 36.51 -11.53 35.51
CA VAL A 27 37.08 -12.70 36.19
C VAL A 27 36.26 -13.00 37.45
N GLY A 28 35.74 -14.23 37.56
CA GLY A 28 35.04 -14.74 38.74
C GLY A 28 35.25 -16.24 38.86
N ILE A 29 36.22 -16.62 39.68
CA ILE A 29 36.62 -17.99 40.01
C ILE A 29 35.60 -18.53 41.03
N GLY A 30 34.99 -19.68 40.78
CA GLY A 30 34.04 -20.27 41.72
C GLY A 30 33.51 -21.64 41.27
N THR A 31 34.27 -22.67 41.58
CA THR A 31 33.84 -24.08 41.60
C THR A 31 32.62 -24.26 42.49
N GLY A 32 31.52 -24.81 41.95
CA GLY A 32 30.33 -25.15 42.74
C GLY A 32 29.24 -25.78 41.88
N ILE A 33 29.11 -27.10 42.01
CA ILE A 33 28.08 -27.95 41.39
C ILE A 33 26.72 -27.57 42.00
N GLY A 34 25.74 -27.26 41.16
CA GLY A 34 24.40 -26.88 41.61
C GLY A 34 23.45 -26.70 40.43
N LEU A 35 23.14 -27.81 39.76
CA LEU A 35 22.05 -27.87 38.78
C LEU A 35 20.72 -27.78 39.55
N THR A 36 20.23 -26.57 39.79
CA THR A 36 18.81 -26.34 40.12
C THR A 36 18.19 -25.61 38.95
N VAL A 37 17.54 -26.37 38.06
CA VAL A 37 16.50 -25.81 37.19
C VAL A 37 15.38 -25.38 38.14
N ALA A 38 15.43 -24.13 38.59
CA ALA A 38 14.29 -23.49 39.20
C ALA A 38 13.25 -23.36 38.08
N ASN A 39 12.25 -24.23 38.17
CA ASN A 39 11.05 -24.18 37.36
C ASN A 39 10.34 -22.86 37.71
N ALA A 40 10.67 -21.78 37.00
CA ALA A 40 9.97 -20.53 37.14
C ALA A 40 8.57 -20.75 36.56
N GLU A 41 7.61 -21.04 37.43
CA GLU A 41 6.19 -20.90 37.14
C GLU A 41 5.96 -19.56 36.41
N PRO A 42 5.22 -19.54 35.30
CA PRO A 42 4.81 -18.29 34.71
C PRO A 42 3.90 -17.60 35.72
N ALA A 43 4.46 -16.62 36.44
CA ALA A 43 3.71 -15.70 37.28
C ALA A 43 2.55 -15.18 36.43
N THR A 44 1.35 -15.64 36.78
CA THR A 44 0.12 -15.31 36.09
C THR A 44 -0.15 -13.85 36.40
N ALA A 45 0.29 -12.96 35.49
CA ALA A 45 -0.11 -11.57 35.54
C ALA A 45 -1.65 -11.55 35.53
N PRO A 46 -2.31 -10.77 36.40
CA PRO A 46 -3.75 -10.65 36.36
C PRO A 46 -4.12 -10.13 34.98
N GLN A 47 -4.76 -11.00 34.18
CA GLN A 47 -5.41 -10.60 32.94
C GLN A 47 -6.45 -9.56 33.33
N ALA A 48 -6.14 -8.30 33.06
CA ALA A 48 -7.13 -7.25 33.08
C ALA A 48 -8.27 -7.74 32.19
N ALA A 49 -9.43 -7.96 32.80
CA ALA A 49 -10.64 -8.32 32.09
C ALA A 49 -10.81 -7.38 30.89
N PRO A 50 -11.19 -7.89 29.69
CA PRO A 50 -11.48 -7.02 28.58
C PRO A 50 -12.53 -6.02 29.05
N ALA A 51 -12.14 -4.75 29.13
CA ALA A 51 -13.07 -3.67 29.38
C ALA A 51 -14.25 -3.87 28.43
N ALA A 52 -15.44 -4.01 29.00
CA ALA A 52 -16.66 -4.17 28.25
C ALA A 52 -16.69 -3.11 27.15
N ARG A 53 -16.61 -3.56 25.90
CA ARG A 53 -16.79 -2.69 24.75
C ARG A 53 -18.17 -2.03 24.94
N PRO A 54 -18.29 -0.70 24.90
CA PRO A 54 -19.58 -0.05 25.01
C PRO A 54 -20.43 -0.51 23.82
N ASN A 55 -21.37 -1.42 24.10
CA ASN A 55 -22.34 -1.83 23.11
C ASN A 55 -23.49 -0.81 23.08
N SER A 56 -23.79 -0.39 21.85
CA SER A 56 -25.12 -0.05 21.37
C SER A 56 -25.79 1.24 21.88
N GLY A 57 -25.19 2.38 21.53
CA GLY A 57 -25.93 3.37 20.75
C GLY A 57 -25.36 3.31 19.34
N LYS A 58 -25.97 2.58 18.40
CA LYS A 58 -25.45 2.53 17.01
C LYS A 58 -25.60 3.93 16.43
N ALA A 59 -24.50 4.68 16.45
CA ALA A 59 -24.39 5.87 15.63
C ALA A 59 -24.80 5.50 14.20
N PRO A 60 -25.49 6.40 13.48
CA PRO A 60 -25.82 6.15 12.08
C PRO A 60 -24.57 5.70 11.32
N PRO A 61 -24.68 4.69 10.45
CA PRO A 61 -23.53 4.22 9.69
C PRO A 61 -22.96 5.35 8.85
N GLN A 62 -21.64 5.45 8.82
CA GLN A 62 -20.97 6.51 8.07
C GLN A 62 -21.03 6.20 6.58
N THR A 63 -21.06 7.24 5.75
CA THR A 63 -21.16 7.09 4.29
C THR A 63 -19.81 6.69 3.67
N VAL A 64 -19.88 6.16 2.44
CA VAL A 64 -18.70 5.91 1.61
C VAL A 64 -17.83 7.16 1.46
N THR A 65 -18.44 8.32 1.22
CA THR A 65 -17.73 9.59 1.06
C THR A 65 -17.02 10.02 2.34
N TRP A 66 -17.64 9.79 3.51
CA TRP A 66 -17.00 10.05 4.80
C TRP A 66 -15.78 9.15 5.02
N TYR A 67 -15.89 7.85 4.80
CA TYR A 67 -14.75 6.92 4.91
C TYR A 67 -13.65 7.19 3.86
N ALA A 68 -14.01 7.73 2.69
CA ALA A 68 -13.02 8.13 1.69
C ALA A 68 -12.17 9.32 2.19
N ALA A 69 -12.79 10.27 2.90
CA ALA A 69 -12.15 11.44 3.48
C ALA A 69 -11.43 11.15 4.82
N ASN A 70 -11.79 10.06 5.52
CA ASN A 70 -11.27 9.72 6.84
C ASN A 70 -10.46 8.40 6.80
N PRO A 71 -9.21 8.40 6.29
CA PRO A 71 -8.46 7.16 6.04
C PRO A 71 -8.17 6.37 7.32
N LYS A 72 -7.91 7.04 8.45
CA LYS A 72 -7.67 6.38 9.75
C LYS A 72 -8.91 5.62 10.23
N ALA A 73 -10.08 6.24 10.16
CA ALA A 73 -11.33 5.62 10.56
C ALA A 73 -11.71 4.46 9.63
N ARG A 74 -11.50 4.63 8.31
CA ARG A 74 -11.69 3.55 7.33
C ARG A 74 -10.82 2.34 7.67
N ALA A 75 -9.52 2.53 7.88
CA ALA A 75 -8.61 1.43 8.19
C ALA A 75 -8.98 0.69 9.48
N GLN A 76 -9.44 1.41 10.52
CA GLN A 76 -9.90 0.80 11.76
C GLN A 76 -11.15 -0.08 11.56
N VAL A 77 -12.11 0.40 10.77
CA VAL A 77 -13.32 -0.36 10.46
C VAL A 77 -12.97 -1.56 9.58
N GLU A 78 -12.16 -1.39 8.53
CA GLU A 78 -11.72 -2.50 7.67
C GLU A 78 -11.03 -3.60 8.47
N LEU A 79 -10.15 -3.25 9.41
CA LEU A 79 -9.51 -4.22 10.29
C LEU A 79 -10.54 -4.98 11.15
N ALA A 80 -11.47 -4.25 11.78
CA ALA A 80 -12.54 -4.88 12.56
C ALA A 80 -13.43 -5.81 11.71
N CYS A 81 -13.68 -5.47 10.44
CA CYS A 81 -14.45 -6.30 9.51
C CYS A 81 -13.67 -7.56 9.08
N LEU A 82 -12.34 -7.48 8.99
CA LEU A 82 -11.48 -8.64 8.70
C LEU A 82 -11.38 -9.59 9.90
N ASP A 83 -11.36 -9.05 11.12
CA ASP A 83 -11.31 -9.84 12.36
C ASP A 83 -12.61 -10.63 12.61
N ASP A 84 -13.75 -10.16 12.07
CA ASP A 84 -15.05 -10.83 12.16
C ASP A 84 -15.80 -10.82 10.81
N PRO A 85 -15.35 -11.66 9.85
CA PRO A 85 -15.91 -11.67 8.50
C PRO A 85 -17.34 -12.23 8.45
N GLY A 86 -17.78 -12.93 9.50
CA GLY A 86 -19.10 -13.55 9.58
C GLY A 86 -20.17 -12.58 10.06
N SER A 87 -20.02 -12.04 11.26
CA SER A 87 -21.08 -11.23 11.89
C SER A 87 -21.21 -9.85 11.24
N LEU A 88 -20.11 -9.31 10.70
CA LEU A 88 -20.06 -7.95 10.18
C LEU A 88 -20.21 -7.87 8.66
N ARG A 89 -20.40 -9.00 7.95
CA ARG A 89 -20.52 -9.04 6.48
C ARG A 89 -21.64 -8.15 5.93
N LYS A 90 -22.73 -8.00 6.69
CA LYS A 90 -23.89 -7.18 6.32
C LYS A 90 -23.91 -5.83 7.04
N ASN A 91 -22.87 -5.51 7.80
CA ASN A 91 -22.79 -4.23 8.51
C ASN A 91 -22.58 -3.10 7.49
N PRO A 92 -23.47 -2.08 7.43
CA PRO A 92 -23.32 -0.97 6.51
C PRO A 92 -21.97 -0.24 6.65
N ASP A 93 -21.39 -0.16 7.85
CA ASP A 93 -20.08 0.46 8.04
C ASP A 93 -18.96 -0.33 7.35
N CYS A 94 -18.99 -1.67 7.43
CA CYS A 94 -18.03 -2.52 6.72
C CYS A 94 -18.16 -2.39 5.20
N ILE A 95 -19.39 -2.37 4.70
CA ILE A 95 -19.68 -2.19 3.27
C ILE A 95 -19.18 -0.82 2.80
N ASN A 96 -19.50 0.25 3.54
CA ASN A 96 -19.16 1.61 3.17
C ASN A 96 -17.65 1.88 3.26
N ALA A 97 -16.98 1.36 4.29
CA ALA A 97 -15.53 1.46 4.44
C ALA A 97 -14.81 0.76 3.28
N HIS A 98 -15.25 -0.45 2.93
CA HIS A 98 -14.65 -1.20 1.82
C HIS A 98 -14.88 -0.53 0.46
N GLN A 99 -16.12 -0.07 0.19
CA GLN A 99 -16.41 0.69 -1.03
C GLN A 99 -15.60 2.00 -1.11
N ALA A 100 -15.33 2.63 0.03
CA ALA A 100 -14.50 3.82 0.08
C ALA A 100 -13.05 3.51 -0.27
N ALA A 101 -12.49 2.39 0.19
CA ALA A 101 -11.14 1.97 -0.18
C ALA A 101 -11.01 1.71 -1.68
N VAL A 102 -11.98 1.02 -2.29
CA VAL A 102 -12.02 0.83 -3.75
C VAL A 102 -12.09 2.17 -4.48
N THR A 103 -12.92 3.10 -4.02
CA THR A 103 -13.06 4.44 -4.61
C THR A 103 -11.75 5.23 -4.55
N VAL A 104 -11.06 5.19 -3.42
CA VAL A 104 -9.76 5.86 -3.23
C VAL A 104 -8.69 5.22 -4.11
N ALA A 105 -8.60 3.89 -4.13
CA ALA A 105 -7.65 3.16 -4.96
C ALA A 105 -7.86 3.46 -6.45
N LEU A 106 -9.11 3.53 -6.91
CA LEU A 106 -9.43 3.87 -8.30
C LEU A 106 -9.06 5.33 -8.62
N ARG A 107 -9.31 6.26 -7.70
CA ARG A 107 -8.90 7.66 -7.87
C ARG A 107 -7.38 7.77 -7.98
N GLU A 108 -6.66 7.08 -7.11
CA GLU A 108 -5.20 7.07 -7.10
C GLU A 108 -4.62 6.37 -8.35
N ALA A 109 -5.21 5.27 -8.78
CA ALA A 109 -4.85 4.61 -10.02
C ALA A 109 -5.01 5.56 -11.21
N ARG A 110 -6.13 6.28 -11.30
CA ARG A 110 -6.38 7.30 -12.34
C ARG A 110 -5.40 8.47 -12.27
N SER A 111 -5.03 8.93 -11.07
CA SER A 111 -4.03 10.00 -10.95
C SER A 111 -2.63 9.54 -11.38
N ARG A 112 -2.32 8.25 -11.20
CA ARG A 112 -1.02 7.68 -11.58
C ARG A 112 -0.91 7.33 -13.07
N THR A 113 -2.02 6.93 -13.70
CA THR A 113 -2.02 6.47 -15.11
C THR A 113 -2.17 7.58 -16.14
N GLY A 114 -2.41 8.82 -15.72
CA GLY A 114 -2.67 9.93 -16.65
C GLY A 114 -3.88 9.66 -17.54
N THR A 115 -4.12 10.53 -18.54
CA THR A 115 -5.11 10.26 -19.59
C THR A 115 -4.68 9.06 -20.41
N LEU A 116 -5.40 7.94 -20.35
CA LEU A 116 -5.17 6.72 -21.15
C LEU A 116 -5.57 6.85 -22.63
N ASN A 117 -5.90 8.06 -23.10
CA ASN A 117 -6.39 8.30 -24.45
C ASN A 117 -5.25 8.76 -25.38
N PRO A 118 -4.77 7.93 -26.33
CA PRO A 118 -3.70 8.30 -27.26
C PRO A 118 -4.06 9.44 -28.21
N ALA A 119 -5.35 9.79 -28.33
CA ALA A 119 -5.81 10.96 -29.08
C ALA A 119 -5.66 12.29 -28.29
N SER A 120 -5.30 12.24 -27.01
CA SER A 120 -5.08 13.42 -26.18
C SER A 120 -3.60 13.81 -26.15
N THR A 121 -3.30 15.10 -26.08
CA THR A 121 -1.91 15.57 -25.90
C THR A 121 -1.35 15.22 -24.53
N ASP A 122 -2.21 15.11 -23.51
CA ASP A 122 -1.78 14.82 -22.15
C ASP A 122 -1.29 13.39 -21.98
N PHE A 123 -1.84 12.42 -22.74
CA PHE A 123 -1.29 11.05 -22.81
C PHE A 123 0.20 11.06 -23.19
N TRP A 124 0.53 11.74 -24.29
CA TRP A 124 1.92 11.85 -24.78
C TRP A 124 2.78 12.79 -23.93
N ARG A 125 2.19 13.70 -23.15
CA ARG A 125 2.92 14.56 -22.22
C ARG A 125 3.39 13.80 -20.99
N ASN A 126 2.53 12.94 -20.45
CA ASN A 126 2.80 12.20 -19.22
C ASN A 126 3.80 11.05 -19.43
N ASP A 127 4.05 10.64 -20.68
CA ASP A 127 5.07 9.66 -21.05
C ASP A 127 5.96 10.17 -22.20
N PRO A 128 7.05 10.92 -21.88
CA PRO A 128 7.98 11.46 -22.87
C PRO A 128 8.69 10.40 -23.72
N GLU A 129 8.90 9.20 -23.18
CA GLU A 129 9.57 8.11 -23.87
C GLU A 129 8.66 7.51 -24.96
N ALA A 130 7.40 7.17 -24.60
CA ALA A 130 6.41 6.71 -25.56
C ALA A 130 6.17 7.75 -26.66
N ARG A 131 6.15 9.04 -26.32
CA ARG A 131 6.05 10.14 -27.29
C ARG A 131 7.24 10.18 -28.24
N ALA A 132 8.47 10.10 -27.75
CA ALA A 132 9.66 10.10 -28.60
C ALA A 132 9.65 8.91 -29.58
N ASN A 133 9.32 7.71 -29.09
CA ASN A 133 9.17 6.51 -29.91
C ASN A 133 8.09 6.66 -30.98
N LYS A 134 6.92 7.23 -30.63
CA LYS A 134 5.85 7.52 -31.59
C LYS A 134 6.30 8.52 -32.65
N ILE A 135 6.99 9.60 -32.27
CA ILE A 135 7.49 10.61 -33.22
C ILE A 135 8.49 10.00 -34.21
N ASN A 136 9.39 9.13 -33.73
CA ASN A 136 10.32 8.39 -34.59
C ASN A 136 9.57 7.49 -35.58
N LEU A 137 8.57 6.74 -35.12
CA LEU A 137 7.72 5.91 -35.99
C LEU A 137 7.00 6.77 -37.05
N CYS A 138 6.47 7.93 -36.66
CA CYS A 138 5.78 8.85 -37.56
C CYS A 138 6.65 9.44 -38.67
N ARG A 139 7.98 9.44 -38.52
CA ARG A 139 8.91 9.82 -39.60
C ARG A 139 9.00 8.74 -40.68
N ILE A 140 8.85 7.47 -40.29
CA ILE A 140 8.96 6.32 -41.18
C ILE A 140 7.59 6.00 -41.81
N ALA A 141 6.52 6.10 -41.03
CA ALA A 141 5.16 5.78 -41.45
C ALA A 141 4.18 6.92 -41.04
N PRO A 142 4.06 7.99 -41.85
CA PRO A 142 3.30 9.19 -41.50
C PRO A 142 1.80 8.95 -41.39
N GLN A 143 1.26 7.92 -42.04
CA GLN A 143 -0.13 7.51 -41.96
C GLN A 143 -0.51 6.82 -40.63
N THR A 144 0.45 6.56 -39.73
CA THR A 144 0.14 5.93 -38.45
C THR A 144 -0.71 6.85 -37.56
N GLN A 145 -1.64 6.25 -36.82
CA GLN A 145 -2.53 7.01 -35.96
C GLN A 145 -1.77 7.76 -34.87
N TYR A 146 -2.31 8.94 -34.52
CA TYR A 146 -1.89 9.82 -33.43
C TYR A 146 -0.57 10.58 -33.66
N CYS A 147 -0.02 10.57 -34.87
CA CYS A 147 1.18 11.32 -35.20
C CYS A 147 1.06 12.83 -34.93
N ASP A 148 -0.07 13.44 -35.31
CA ASP A 148 -0.28 14.88 -35.13
C ASP A 148 -0.41 15.27 -33.66
N VAL A 149 -1.10 14.43 -32.88
CA VAL A 149 -1.30 14.66 -31.44
C VAL A 149 0.03 14.52 -30.68
N ALA A 150 0.83 13.50 -31.00
CA ALA A 150 2.14 13.30 -30.39
C ALA A 150 3.08 14.47 -30.71
N LYS A 151 3.13 14.93 -31.96
CA LYS A 151 3.90 16.13 -32.37
C LYS A 151 3.40 17.38 -31.65
N ARG A 152 2.09 17.60 -31.57
CA ARG A 152 1.50 18.76 -30.88
C ARG A 152 1.85 18.77 -29.40
N SER A 153 1.88 17.62 -28.73
CA SER A 153 2.28 17.55 -27.32
C SER A 153 3.72 18.04 -27.10
N LEU A 154 4.66 17.67 -27.98
CA LEU A 154 6.05 18.14 -27.94
C LEU A 154 6.14 19.65 -28.20
N GLN A 155 5.35 20.18 -29.14
CA GLN A 155 5.30 21.62 -29.41
C GLN A 155 4.82 22.41 -28.19
N ILE A 156 3.83 21.92 -27.44
CA ILE A 156 3.35 22.61 -26.24
C ILE A 156 4.44 22.63 -25.17
N GLU A 157 5.16 21.53 -24.96
CA GLU A 157 6.29 21.47 -24.01
C GLU A 157 7.42 22.43 -24.42
N ALA A 158 7.82 22.43 -25.69
CA ALA A 158 8.83 23.35 -26.21
C ALA A 158 8.40 24.83 -26.14
N ASN A 159 7.10 25.11 -26.24
CA ASN A 159 6.57 26.46 -26.07
C ASN A 159 6.49 26.87 -24.59
N ALA A 160 6.23 25.94 -23.69
CA ALA A 160 6.26 26.17 -22.25
C ALA A 160 7.69 26.43 -21.75
N ALA A 161 8.69 25.71 -22.27
CA ALA A 161 10.11 25.90 -21.93
C ALA A 161 10.70 27.24 -22.44
N ARG A 162 10.01 27.91 -23.37
CA ARG A 162 10.42 29.21 -23.94
C ARG A 162 9.80 30.41 -23.22
N ARG A 163 8.88 30.18 -22.29
CA ARG A 163 8.23 31.22 -21.48
C ARG A 163 8.89 31.29 -20.12
#